data_AF-A0A7X7QFZ3-F1
#
_entry.id   AF-A0A7X7QFZ3-F1
#
_cell.length_a   1.000
_cell.length_b   1.000
_cell.length_c   1.000
_cell.angle_alpha   90.00
_cell.angle_beta   90.00
_cell.angle_gamma   90.00
#
_symmetry.space_group_name_H-M   'P 1'
#
loop_
_entity.id
_entity.type
_entity.pdbx_description
1 polymer ?
#
loop_
_entity_poly.entity_id
_entity_poly.type
_entity_poly.pdbx_seq_one_letter_code
_entity_poly.pdbx_strand_id
1 'polypeptide(L)'
;MKNSTTAILILAFAGIFALYSPIISWADDNARPEAANIRKLAGKHIILYTDIEGEEIDRLPEVFDQAFPQWCRYFGIDQNKHADWRMTGFLMKDKDRFVAAGFLPGDLPPFPHG
;
A
#
# COMPACT_ATOMS: atom_id res chain seq x y z
N MET A 1 28.47 11.64 -43.62
CA MET A 1 28.84 11.99 -42.25
C MET A 1 28.22 10.95 -41.32
N LYS A 2 29.06 10.08 -40.71
CA LYS A 2 28.82 9.21 -39.54
C LYS A 2 27.73 8.12 -39.58
N ASN A 3 28.12 6.98 -40.14
CA ASN A 3 28.02 5.61 -39.60
C ASN A 3 27.91 5.50 -38.05
N SER A 4 26.97 4.68 -37.53
CA SER A 4 27.25 3.74 -36.42
C SER A 4 26.09 2.77 -36.10
N THR A 5 26.31 1.50 -36.44
CA THR A 5 25.99 0.35 -35.56
C THR A 5 26.60 0.61 -34.17
N THR A 6 25.92 0.24 -33.07
CA THR A 6 26.47 -0.39 -31.84
C THR A 6 25.52 -0.18 -30.65
N ALA A 7 25.15 -1.30 -30.04
CA ALA A 7 24.43 -1.40 -28.79
C ALA A 7 25.11 -0.59 -27.66
N ILE A 8 24.32 0.18 -26.92
CA ILE A 8 24.69 0.64 -25.57
C ILE A 8 23.49 0.35 -24.67
N LEU A 9 23.71 -0.63 -23.80
CA LEU A 9 22.89 -1.04 -22.67
C LEU A 9 23.12 0.01 -21.56
N ILE A 10 22.20 0.94 -21.32
CA ILE A 10 22.25 1.84 -20.16
C ILE A 10 20.85 1.95 -19.52
N LEU A 11 20.86 1.61 -18.23
CA LEU A 11 19.86 1.84 -17.20
C LEU A 11 19.31 3.27 -17.19
N ALA A 12 18.13 3.41 -16.57
CA ALA A 12 17.40 4.65 -16.27
C ALA A 12 16.43 5.14 -17.35
N PHE A 13 15.15 4.77 -17.17
CA PHE A 13 14.03 5.64 -17.54
C PHE A 13 13.05 5.73 -16.36
N ALA A 14 13.55 6.28 -15.25
CA ALA A 14 12.69 7.09 -14.40
C ALA A 14 12.48 8.43 -15.13
N GLY A 15 11.35 8.61 -15.81
CA GLY A 15 11.06 9.90 -16.45
C GLY A 15 10.07 9.90 -17.61
N ILE A 16 9.66 8.75 -18.14
CA ILE A 16 8.59 8.64 -19.17
C ILE A 16 7.69 7.44 -18.85
N PHE A 17 7.23 7.36 -17.61
CA PHE A 17 6.12 6.49 -17.18
C PHE A 17 5.09 7.27 -16.35
N ALA A 18 5.13 8.61 -16.43
CA ALA A 18 4.27 9.51 -15.68
C ALA A 18 3.04 10.01 -16.48
N LEU A 19 2.80 9.51 -17.69
CA LEU A 19 1.74 10.03 -18.57
C LEU A 19 0.68 9.00 -19.00
N TYR A 20 0.82 7.71 -18.66
CA TYR A 20 -0.17 6.67 -19.03
C TYR A 20 -0.28 5.52 -18.01
N SER A 21 -0.32 5.85 -16.73
CA SER A 21 -0.86 4.93 -15.73
C SER A 21 -1.67 5.73 -14.72
N PRO A 22 -2.98 5.47 -14.54
CA PRO A 22 -3.67 5.97 -13.37
C PRO A 22 -3.05 5.20 -12.21
N ILE A 23 -2.09 5.82 -11.53
CA ILE A 23 -1.64 5.29 -10.24
C ILE A 23 -2.90 5.39 -9.38
N ILE A 24 -3.53 4.24 -9.18
CA ILE A 24 -4.64 4.02 -8.28
C ILE A 24 -4.29 4.78 -7.01
N SER A 25 -5.02 5.87 -6.73
CA SER A 25 -5.00 6.55 -5.45
C SER A 25 -5.68 5.60 -4.46
N TRP A 26 -4.97 4.56 -4.03
CA TRP A 26 -5.47 3.61 -3.06
C TRP A 26 -5.71 4.38 -1.77
N ALA A 27 -6.95 4.39 -1.29
CA ALA A 27 -7.44 5.24 -0.21
C ALA A 27 -7.38 6.75 -0.50
N ASP A 28 -8.52 7.31 -0.90
CA ASP A 28 -8.82 8.69 -0.51
C ASP A 28 -8.81 8.73 1.03
N ASP A 29 -7.89 9.48 1.64
CA ASP A 29 -7.87 9.69 3.09
C ASP A 29 -9.18 10.37 3.59
N ASN A 30 -9.97 10.96 2.68
CA ASN A 30 -11.30 11.52 2.92
C ASN A 30 -12.45 10.54 2.64
N ALA A 31 -12.17 9.27 2.32
CA ALA A 31 -13.19 8.22 2.22
C ALA A 31 -13.96 8.18 3.54
N ARG A 32 -15.28 8.45 3.47
CA ARG A 32 -16.12 8.80 4.63
C ARG A 32 -16.38 7.57 5.50
N PRO A 33 -15.66 7.38 6.62
CA PRO A 33 -15.74 6.15 7.43
C PRO A 33 -17.08 6.05 8.17
N GLU A 34 -17.69 7.21 8.45
CA GLU A 34 -18.94 7.35 9.20
C GLU A 34 -20.12 6.55 8.61
N ALA A 35 -20.08 6.24 7.31
CA ALA A 35 -21.17 5.55 6.63
C ALA A 35 -21.01 4.01 6.59
N ALA A 36 -19.84 3.46 6.94
CA ALA A 36 -19.47 2.11 6.52
C ALA A 36 -19.16 1.10 7.65
N ASN A 37 -19.17 1.46 8.94
CA ASN A 37 -18.64 0.58 10.01
C ASN A 37 -17.22 0.06 9.69
N ILE A 38 -16.40 0.89 9.06
CA ILE A 38 -14.98 0.62 8.76
C ILE A 38 -14.15 1.47 9.73
N ARG A 39 -13.33 0.80 10.53
CA ARG A 39 -12.43 1.39 11.52
C ARG A 39 -11.08 1.70 10.87
N LYS A 40 -10.43 2.77 11.31
CA LYS A 40 -9.04 3.12 10.98
C LYS A 40 -8.16 2.88 12.19
N LEU A 41 -7.20 1.98 12.08
CA LEU A 41 -6.20 1.67 13.09
C LEU A 41 -4.84 2.17 12.59
N ALA A 42 -4.13 2.96 13.40
CA ALA A 42 -2.93 3.67 12.96
C ALA A 42 -1.70 3.20 13.76
N GLY A 43 -0.73 2.61 13.07
CA GLY A 43 0.63 2.39 13.55
C GLY A 43 1.61 3.39 12.91
N LYS A 44 2.90 3.28 13.24
CA LYS A 44 3.95 4.10 12.66
C LYS A 44 4.16 3.79 11.19
N HIS A 45 4.22 2.51 10.84
CA HIS A 45 4.53 2.03 9.49
C HIS A 45 3.30 1.53 8.71
N ILE A 46 2.12 1.53 9.33
CA ILE A 46 0.86 1.13 8.67
C ILE A 46 -0.36 1.99 9.09
N ILE A 47 -1.27 2.22 8.15
CA ILE A 47 -2.68 2.55 8.41
C ILE A 47 -3.50 1.33 8.01
N LEU A 48 -4.24 0.74 8.93
CA LEU A 48 -5.09 -0.42 8.68
C LEU A 48 -6.56 0.00 8.71
N TYR A 49 -7.28 -0.23 7.62
CA TYR A 49 -8.73 -0.11 7.57
C TYR A 49 -9.38 -1.49 7.71
N THR A 50 -10.33 -1.63 8.63
CA THR A 50 -10.96 -2.92 8.93
C THR A 50 -12.43 -2.79 9.33
N ASP A 51 -13.25 -3.74 8.90
CA ASP A 51 -14.64 -3.94 9.36
C ASP A 51 -14.76 -5.07 10.39
N ILE A 52 -13.62 -5.61 10.84
CA ILE A 52 -13.50 -6.69 11.81
C ILE A 52 -13.15 -6.11 13.18
N GLU A 53 -13.95 -6.49 14.18
CA GLU A 53 -13.71 -6.19 15.60
C GLU A 53 -12.87 -7.30 16.25
N GLY A 54 -12.05 -6.94 17.24
CA GLY A 54 -11.35 -7.90 18.08
C GLY A 54 -10.01 -7.37 18.58
N GLU A 55 -9.66 -7.75 19.81
CA GLU A 55 -8.42 -7.29 20.46
C GLU A 55 -7.16 -7.66 19.66
N GLU A 56 -7.13 -8.83 19.03
CA GLU A 56 -6.02 -9.23 18.17
C GLU A 56 -5.89 -8.36 16.91
N ILE A 57 -7.02 -7.89 16.36
CA ILE A 57 -7.03 -6.98 15.21
C ILE A 57 -6.51 -5.59 15.64
N ASP A 58 -6.92 -5.14 16.82
CA ASP A 58 -6.52 -3.85 17.37
C ASP A 58 -5.01 -3.78 17.63
N ARG A 59 -4.35 -4.91 17.88
CA ARG A 59 -2.89 -5.02 18.08
C ARG A 59 -2.08 -5.10 16.79
N LEU A 60 -2.69 -5.37 15.64
CA LEU A 60 -1.96 -5.57 14.38
C LEU A 60 -1.04 -4.40 13.99
N PRO A 61 -1.43 -3.12 14.14
CA PRO A 61 -0.52 -2.02 13.81
C PRO A 61 0.78 -2.04 14.64
N GLU A 62 0.67 -2.40 15.92
CA GLU A 62 1.84 -2.51 16.80
C GLU A 62 2.74 -3.68 16.39
N VAL A 63 2.15 -4.85 16.09
CA VAL A 63 2.88 -6.02 15.60
C VAL A 63 3.61 -5.71 14.29
N PHE A 64 2.97 -4.95 13.39
CA PHE A 64 3.59 -4.50 12.14
C PHE A 64 4.80 -3.58 12.39
N ASP A 65 4.68 -2.64 13.32
CA ASP A 65 5.78 -1.75 13.70
C ASP A 65 6.97 -2.52 14.30
N GLN A 66 6.70 -3.58 15.07
CA GLN A 66 7.74 -4.47 15.60
C GLN A 66 8.40 -5.33 14.51
N ALA A 67 7.68 -5.65 13.44
CA ALA A 67 8.21 -6.42 12.30
C ALA A 67 9.11 -5.58 11.39
N PHE A 68 8.89 -4.27 11.30
CA PHE A 68 9.63 -3.37 10.39
C PHE A 68 11.16 -3.49 10.52
N PRO A 69 11.79 -3.42 11.71
CA PRO A 69 13.24 -3.59 11.83
C PRO A 69 13.74 -4.97 11.37
N GLN A 70 12.92 -6.01 11.53
CA GLN A 70 13.25 -7.37 11.11
C GLN A 70 13.24 -7.47 9.59
N TRP A 71 12.23 -6.89 8.92
CA TRP A 71 12.18 -6.80 7.47
C TRP A 71 13.31 -5.95 6.90
N CYS A 72 13.60 -4.79 7.51
CA CYS A 72 14.76 -3.99 7.10
C CYS A 72 16.05 -4.81 7.12
N ARG A 73 16.27 -5.59 8.19
CA ARG A 73 17.43 -6.48 8.27
C ARG A 73 17.42 -7.56 7.20
N TYR A 74 16.27 -8.22 7.01
CA TYR A 74 16.14 -9.30 6.03
C TYR A 74 16.36 -8.83 4.59
N PHE A 75 15.80 -7.67 4.22
CA PHE A 75 15.90 -7.11 2.87
C PHE A 75 17.13 -6.21 2.66
N GLY A 76 17.98 -6.00 3.68
CA GLY A 76 19.16 -5.14 3.58
C GLY A 76 18.84 -3.65 3.43
N ILE A 77 17.71 -3.21 3.98
CA ILE A 77 17.23 -1.82 3.94
C ILE A 77 17.72 -1.07 5.18
N ASP A 78 18.25 0.13 5.00
CA ASP A 78 18.61 1.02 6.11
C ASP A 78 17.35 1.61 6.76
N GLN A 79 17.00 1.10 7.93
CA GLN A 79 15.80 1.53 8.67
C GLN A 79 15.75 3.04 8.93
N ASN A 80 16.91 3.70 9.09
CA ASN A 80 16.95 5.11 9.46
C ASN A 80 16.58 6.01 8.28
N LYS A 81 16.86 5.55 7.05
CA LYS A 81 16.44 6.24 5.82
C LYS A 81 14.95 6.09 5.53
N HIS A 82 14.29 5.14 6.20
CA HIS A 82 12.89 4.80 5.97
C HIS A 82 12.06 4.87 7.27
N ALA A 83 12.53 5.64 8.26
CA ALA A 83 11.85 5.75 9.55
C ALA A 83 10.43 6.33 9.43
N ASP A 84 10.18 7.16 8.42
CA ASP A 84 8.89 7.79 8.13
C ASP A 84 8.09 7.06 7.04
N TRP A 85 8.60 5.94 6.54
CA TRP A 85 7.87 5.14 5.56
C TRP A 85 6.61 4.54 6.19
N ARG A 86 5.51 4.58 5.44
CA ARG A 86 4.20 4.08 5.87
C ARG A 86 3.44 3.49 4.69
N MET A 87 2.64 2.46 4.95
CA MET A 87 1.70 1.90 3.97
C MET A 87 0.25 1.94 4.46
N THR A 88 -0.70 1.78 3.55
CA THR A 88 -2.10 1.51 3.90
C THR A 88 -2.42 0.05 3.62
N GLY A 89 -3.09 -0.60 4.56
CA GLY A 89 -3.60 -1.96 4.46
C GLY A 89 -5.11 -2.01 4.68
N PHE A 90 -5.74 -3.03 4.12
CA PHE A 90 -7.16 -3.33 4.29
C PHE A 90 -7.32 -4.76 4.78
N LEU A 91 -8.00 -4.94 5.91
CA LEU A 91 -8.39 -6.24 6.43
C LEU A 91 -9.91 -6.30 6.44
N MET A 92 -10.49 -7.15 5.59
CA MET A 92 -11.90 -7.04 5.23
C MET A 92 -12.61 -8.38 5.43
N LYS A 93 -13.76 -8.35 6.09
CA LYS A 93 -14.76 -9.42 6.08
C LYS A 93 -15.72 -9.27 4.92
N ASP A 94 -16.11 -8.04 4.60
CA ASP A 94 -17.05 -7.71 3.53
C ASP A 94 -16.42 -6.73 2.53
N LYS A 95 -15.96 -7.22 1.37
CA LYS A 95 -15.34 -6.39 0.31
C LYS A 95 -16.29 -5.32 -0.22
N ASP A 96 -17.58 -5.64 -0.36
CA ASP A 96 -18.56 -4.74 -1.01
C ASP A 96 -18.74 -3.46 -0.19
N ARG A 97 -18.62 -3.56 1.14
CA ARG A 97 -18.60 -2.43 2.06
C ARG A 97 -17.46 -1.45 1.75
N PHE A 98 -16.26 -1.96 1.43
CA PHE A 98 -15.10 -1.13 1.11
C PHE A 98 -15.21 -0.52 -0.29
N VAL A 99 -15.80 -1.23 -1.25
CA VAL A 99 -16.12 -0.67 -2.58
C VAL A 99 -17.15 0.44 -2.45
N ALA A 100 -18.25 0.21 -1.71
CA ALA A 100 -19.31 1.20 -1.50
C ALA A 100 -18.81 2.44 -0.74
N ALA A 101 -17.86 2.27 0.18
CA ALA A 101 -17.21 3.35 0.91
C ALA A 101 -16.13 4.08 0.09
N GLY A 102 -15.81 3.61 -1.13
CA GLY A 102 -14.81 4.22 -2.01
C GLY A 102 -13.36 3.88 -1.65
N PHE A 103 -13.12 2.91 -0.77
CA PHE A 103 -11.76 2.45 -0.42
C PHE A 103 -11.14 1.57 -1.51
N LEU A 104 -11.97 0.81 -2.23
CA LEU A 104 -11.53 -0.06 -3.31
C LEU A 104 -12.21 0.33 -4.63
N PRO A 105 -11.49 0.28 -5.76
CA PRO A 105 -12.10 0.49 -7.06
C PRO A 105 -13.00 -0.70 -7.42
N GLY A 106 -14.11 -0.43 -8.11
CA GLY A 106 -15.11 -1.45 -8.44
C GLY A 106 -14.65 -2.49 -9.46
N ASP A 107 -13.56 -2.23 -10.19
CA ASP A 107 -12.95 -3.10 -11.19
C ASP A 107 -11.77 -3.92 -10.66
N LEU A 108 -11.56 -3.94 -9.33
CA LEU A 108 -10.46 -4.64 -8.70
C LEU A 108 -10.56 -6.17 -8.94
N PRO A 109 -9.55 -6.79 -9.60
CA PRO A 109 -9.58 -8.22 -9.88
C PRO A 109 -9.68 -9.05 -8.60
N PRO A 110 -10.16 -10.30 -8.69
CA PRO A 110 -10.21 -11.19 -7.53
C PRO A 110 -8.79 -11.54 -7.07
N PHE A 111 -8.57 -11.50 -5.75
CA PHE A 111 -7.35 -12.01 -5.14
C PHE A 111 -7.64 -13.40 -4.56
N PRO A 112 -7.24 -14.48 -5.25
CA PRO A 112 -7.60 -15.84 -4.84
C PRO A 112 -6.97 -16.26 -3.51
N HIS A 113 -5.95 -15.54 -3.03
CA HIS A 113 -5.20 -15.84 -1.81
C HIS A 113 -5.16 -14.67 -0.81
N GLY A 114 -5.98 -13.64 -1.04
CA GLY A 114 -5.88 -12.36 -0.31
C GLY A 114 -5.09 -11.33 -1.09
#